data_AF-A0A2A4IS05-F1
#
_entry.id   AF-A0A2A4IS05-F1
#
_cell.length_a   1.000
_cell.length_b   1.000
_cell.length_c   1.000
_cell.angle_alpha   90.00
_cell.angle_beta   90.00
_cell.angle_gamma   90.00
#
_symmetry.space_group_name_H-M   'P 1'
#
loop_
_entity.id
_entity.type
_entity.pdbx_description
1 polymer ?
#
loop_
_entity_poly.entity_id
_entity_poly.type
_entity_poly.pdbx_seq_one_letter_code
_entity_poly.pdbx_strand_id
1 'polypeptide(L)'
;MPIENFYECDVCKKKFHRSDNLRSHKRVHDVHREKPSSVSVLCLYCGRSFSNSSNLIVHMRRHTGEKPYKCDFCGKGFPRSSDLQCHRRSHTGEKPCICRVCGKGFSRSNKLSRHMRVHTGQRPYKCTYCEKAFSQSNDLNLHIRRHTGDRPYICEVCGDRFIQGTALQNHRRAHGHFPAPPAEAPSEVQAITYTVQNINHSN
;
A
#
# COMPACT_ATOMS: atom_id res chain seq x y z
N MET A 1 -17.21 -40.03 3.78
CA MET A 1 -17.58 -38.60 3.82
C MET A 1 -16.81 -37.97 4.97
N PRO A 2 -16.01 -36.90 4.79
CA PRO A 2 -15.25 -36.33 5.89
C PRO A 2 -16.20 -35.55 6.81
N ILE A 3 -16.22 -35.89 8.09
CA ILE A 3 -16.90 -35.11 9.12
C ILE A 3 -16.10 -33.80 9.24
N GLU A 4 -16.63 -32.70 8.68
CA GLU A 4 -16.04 -31.39 8.90
C GLU A 4 -16.16 -31.06 10.39
N ASN A 5 -15.03 -31.14 11.11
CA ASN A 5 -14.99 -30.80 12.53
C ASN A 5 -15.06 -29.28 12.66
N PHE A 6 -16.19 -28.80 13.19
CA PHE A 6 -16.39 -27.39 13.51
C PHE A 6 -16.23 -27.17 15.01
N TYR A 7 -15.53 -26.09 15.36
CA TYR A 7 -15.43 -25.57 16.71
C TYR A 7 -16.50 -24.48 16.88
N GLU A 8 -17.42 -24.67 17.80
CA GLU A 8 -18.54 -23.76 18.04
C GLU A 8 -18.29 -22.82 19.21
N CYS A 9 -18.66 -21.54 19.06
CA CYS A 9 -18.68 -20.60 20.17
C CYS A 9 -19.87 -20.89 21.09
N ASP A 10 -19.56 -21.18 22.34
CA ASP A 10 -20.47 -21.32 23.46
C ASP A 10 -21.38 -20.11 23.69
N VAL A 11 -20.87 -18.89 23.47
CA VAL A 11 -21.60 -17.64 23.73
C VAL A 11 -22.53 -17.23 22.58
N CYS A 12 -22.07 -17.25 21.33
CA CYS A 12 -22.85 -16.76 20.19
C CYS A 12 -23.06 -17.79 19.07
N LYS A 13 -22.75 -19.07 19.32
CA LYS A 13 -23.01 -20.22 18.44
C LYS A 13 -22.37 -20.13 17.05
N LYS A 14 -21.39 -19.23 16.86
CA LYS A 14 -20.61 -19.15 15.61
C LYS A 14 -19.70 -20.36 15.47
N LYS A 15 -19.71 -20.97 14.30
CA LYS A 15 -18.90 -22.14 13.95
C LYS A 15 -17.60 -21.71 13.25
N PHE A 16 -16.51 -22.36 13.62
CA PHE A 16 -15.17 -22.11 13.09
C PHE A 16 -14.54 -23.43 12.69
N HIS A 17 -13.88 -23.47 11.53
CA HIS A 17 -13.16 -24.68 11.08
C HIS A 17 -11.80 -24.88 11.77
N ARG A 18 -11.35 -23.93 12.60
CA ARG A 18 -10.10 -24.03 13.35
C ARG A 18 -10.26 -23.56 14.80
N SER A 19 -9.61 -24.25 15.72
CA SER A 19 -9.71 -23.99 17.16
C SER A 19 -9.01 -22.69 17.58
N ASP A 20 -7.98 -22.24 16.87
CA ASP A 20 -7.30 -20.96 17.07
C ASP A 20 -8.19 -19.76 16.68
N ASN A 21 -9.00 -19.92 15.63
CA ASN A 21 -10.01 -18.95 15.23
C ASN A 21 -11.12 -18.83 16.28
N LEU A 22 -11.64 -19.95 16.80
CA LEU A 22 -12.59 -19.93 17.90
C LEU A 22 -11.99 -19.28 19.16
N ARG A 23 -10.75 -19.64 19.52
CA ARG A 23 -10.01 -19.05 20.65
C ARG A 23 -9.82 -17.54 20.51
N SER A 24 -9.62 -17.05 19.29
CA SER A 24 -9.51 -15.62 19.00
C SER A 24 -10.88 -14.92 19.04
N HIS A 25 -11.93 -15.61 18.58
CA HIS A 25 -13.30 -15.11 18.60
C HIS A 25 -13.90 -15.01 20.00
N LYS A 26 -13.62 -15.97 20.91
CA LYS A 26 -14.12 -15.93 22.30
C LYS A 26 -13.71 -14.64 23.04
N ARG A 27 -12.59 -14.02 22.63
CA ARG A 27 -12.10 -12.74 23.17
C ARG A 27 -13.03 -11.55 22.88
N VAL A 28 -13.97 -11.70 21.94
CA VAL A 28 -14.97 -10.68 21.62
C VAL A 28 -16.06 -10.61 22.70
N HIS A 29 -16.24 -11.67 23.49
CA HIS A 29 -17.27 -11.76 24.52
C HIS A 29 -16.76 -11.38 25.92
N ASP A 30 -15.44 -11.22 26.11
CA ASP A 30 -14.84 -10.86 27.39
C ASP A 30 -14.69 -9.33 27.53
N VAL A 31 -15.64 -8.68 28.23
CA VAL A 31 -15.69 -7.21 28.40
C VAL A 31 -14.73 -6.70 29.48
N HIS A 32 -14.28 -7.55 30.41
CA HIS A 32 -13.38 -7.18 31.53
C HIS A 32 -11.97 -7.79 31.43
N ARG A 33 -11.41 -7.83 30.22
CA ARG A 33 -10.08 -8.42 30.03
C ARG A 33 -8.98 -7.37 30.24
N GLU A 34 -8.16 -7.56 31.27
CA GLU A 34 -6.76 -7.15 31.18
C GLU A 34 -6.16 -7.87 29.97
N LYS A 35 -5.85 -7.12 28.90
CA LYS A 35 -5.21 -7.66 27.70
C LYS A 35 -4.10 -8.61 28.16
N PRO A 36 -4.17 -9.92 27.87
CA PRO A 36 -2.96 -10.72 27.90
C PRO A 36 -2.12 -10.06 26.84
N SER A 37 -1.02 -9.45 27.26
CA SER A 37 -0.06 -8.76 26.43
C SER A 37 0.12 -9.58 25.16
N SER A 38 -0.62 -9.22 24.12
CA SER A 38 -0.41 -9.79 22.80
C SER A 38 0.97 -9.29 22.50
N VAL A 39 1.99 -10.16 22.61
CA VAL A 39 3.37 -9.78 22.39
C VAL A 39 3.42 -9.15 21.00
N SER A 40 3.37 -7.83 20.98
CA SER A 40 3.24 -7.05 19.77
C SER A 40 4.66 -6.71 19.38
N VAL A 41 5.09 -7.23 18.24
CA VAL A 41 6.46 -7.06 17.80
C VAL A 41 6.59 -5.67 17.20
N LEU A 42 7.53 -4.87 17.69
CA LEU A 42 7.73 -3.48 17.28
C LEU A 42 8.72 -3.39 16.12
N CYS A 43 8.45 -2.52 15.16
CA CYS A 43 9.46 -2.07 14.21
C CYS A 43 10.30 -0.96 14.85
N LEU A 44 11.59 -1.21 15.06
CA LEU A 44 12.50 -0.22 15.65
C LEU A 44 12.77 0.99 14.75
N TYR A 45 12.55 0.88 13.44
CA TYR A 45 12.74 2.00 12.50
C TYR A 45 11.58 3.00 12.49
N CYS A 46 10.35 2.58 12.78
CA CYS A 46 9.18 3.47 12.68
C CYS A 46 8.20 3.36 13.84
N GLY A 47 8.53 2.62 14.89
CA GLY A 47 7.71 2.44 16.08
C GLY A 47 6.37 1.74 15.83
N ARG A 48 6.16 1.12 14.67
CA ARG A 48 4.89 0.46 14.34
C ARG A 48 4.82 -0.92 14.97
N SER A 49 3.72 -1.23 15.64
CA SER A 49 3.48 -2.53 16.27
C SER A 49 2.79 -3.52 15.33
N PHE A 50 3.14 -4.79 15.45
CA PHE A 50 2.60 -5.89 14.65
C PHE A 50 2.10 -7.02 15.55
N SER A 51 1.03 -7.68 15.11
CA SER A 51 0.42 -8.79 15.84
C SER A 51 1.26 -10.08 15.85
N ASN A 52 2.27 -10.18 14.97
CA ASN A 52 3.20 -11.31 14.90
C ASN A 52 4.50 -10.91 14.17
N SER A 53 5.53 -11.74 14.33
CA SER A 53 6.87 -11.55 13.75
C SER A 53 6.88 -11.64 12.23
N SER A 54 6.10 -12.54 11.61
CA SER A 54 6.04 -12.68 10.15
C SER A 54 5.57 -11.40 9.45
N ASN A 55 4.56 -10.74 10.01
CA ASN A 55 4.09 -9.45 9.51
C ASN A 55 5.13 -8.35 9.70
N LEU A 56 5.87 -8.37 10.80
CA LEU A 56 7.00 -7.46 11.01
C LEU A 56 8.09 -7.70 9.96
N ILE A 57 8.53 -8.94 9.72
CA ILE A 57 9.57 -9.26 8.72
C ILE A 57 9.18 -8.72 7.34
N VAL A 58 7.95 -8.98 6.91
CA VAL A 58 7.45 -8.46 5.63
C VAL A 58 7.38 -6.93 5.63
N HIS A 59 7.08 -6.31 6.76
CA HIS A 59 7.13 -4.86 6.90
C HIS A 59 8.55 -4.31 6.85
N MET A 60 9.54 -5.00 7.45
CA MET A 60 10.94 -4.60 7.45
C MET A 60 11.51 -4.49 6.04
N ARG A 61 10.99 -5.27 5.09
CA ARG A 61 11.31 -5.14 3.65
C ARG A 61 11.08 -3.73 3.08
N ARG A 62 10.21 -2.94 3.71
CA ARG A 62 10.01 -1.53 3.33
C ARG A 62 11.18 -0.63 3.77
N HIS A 63 11.83 -0.97 4.87
CA HIS A 63 13.00 -0.25 5.37
C HIS A 63 14.28 -0.71 4.66
N THR A 64 14.44 -2.02 4.46
CA THR A 64 15.64 -2.58 3.81
C THR A 64 15.59 -2.49 2.29
N GLY A 65 14.41 -2.29 1.70
CA GLY A 65 14.22 -2.32 0.24
C GLY A 65 14.22 -3.73 -0.36
N GLU A 66 14.33 -4.77 0.45
CA GLU A 66 14.37 -6.17 0.02
C GLU A 66 13.11 -6.53 -0.78
N LYS A 67 13.32 -7.10 -1.97
CA LYS A 67 12.26 -7.47 -2.92
C LYS A 67 12.49 -8.89 -3.46
N PRO A 68 12.19 -9.93 -2.67
CA PRO A 68 12.52 -11.31 -3.04
C PRO A 68 11.77 -11.83 -4.25
N TYR A 69 10.58 -11.28 -4.51
CA TYR A 69 9.69 -11.77 -5.56
C TYR A 69 9.87 -10.94 -6.82
N LYS A 70 10.60 -11.47 -7.81
CA LYS A 70 10.86 -10.78 -9.08
C LYS A 70 9.84 -11.16 -10.14
N CYS A 71 9.51 -10.21 -11.01
CA CYS A 71 8.65 -10.44 -12.16
C CYS A 71 9.44 -10.98 -13.34
N ASP A 72 9.02 -12.10 -13.90
CA ASP A 72 9.71 -12.74 -15.03
C ASP A 72 9.58 -11.92 -16.33
N PHE A 73 8.57 -11.05 -16.44
CA PHE A 73 8.35 -10.23 -17.64
C PHE A 73 9.19 -8.95 -17.69
N CYS A 74 9.49 -8.34 -16.54
CA CYS A 74 10.16 -7.04 -16.49
C CYS A 74 11.26 -6.92 -15.42
N GLY A 75 11.58 -8.00 -14.72
CA GLY A 75 12.57 -8.04 -13.64
C GLY A 75 12.16 -7.32 -12.34
N LYS A 76 11.02 -6.61 -12.32
CA LYS A 76 10.61 -5.78 -11.18
C LYS A 76 10.38 -6.63 -9.92
N GLY A 77 11.05 -6.25 -8.83
CA GLY A 77 10.94 -6.91 -7.54
C GLY A 77 9.79 -6.40 -6.66
N PHE A 78 9.22 -7.30 -5.86
CA PHE A 78 8.14 -7.05 -4.90
C PHE A 78 8.47 -7.63 -3.52
N PRO A 79 7.99 -6.99 -2.43
CA PRO A 79 8.22 -7.46 -1.07
C PRO A 79 7.32 -8.65 -0.68
N ARG A 80 6.25 -8.92 -1.44
CA ARG A 80 5.30 -10.02 -1.22
C ARG A 80 4.98 -10.73 -2.53
N SER A 81 4.74 -12.04 -2.46
CA SER A 81 4.32 -12.86 -3.60
C SER A 81 2.96 -12.43 -4.17
N SER A 82 2.02 -12.05 -3.31
CA SER A 82 0.70 -11.56 -3.72
C SER A 82 0.76 -10.24 -4.48
N ASP A 83 1.71 -9.36 -4.13
CA ASP A 83 1.95 -8.12 -4.85
C ASP A 83 2.54 -8.40 -6.25
N LEU A 84 3.48 -9.35 -6.35
CA LEU A 84 3.99 -9.83 -7.64
C LEU A 84 2.88 -10.42 -8.49
N GLN A 85 2.05 -11.32 -7.95
CA GLN A 85 0.94 -11.94 -8.70
C GLN A 85 -0.03 -10.88 -9.23
N CYS A 86 -0.38 -9.90 -8.40
CA CYS A 86 -1.21 -8.79 -8.83
C CYS A 86 -0.53 -7.97 -9.94
N HIS A 87 0.78 -7.75 -9.85
CA HIS A 87 1.52 -7.04 -10.88
C HIS A 87 1.58 -7.81 -12.20
N ARG A 88 1.75 -9.15 -12.18
CA ARG A 88 1.75 -9.98 -13.40
C ARG A 88 0.48 -9.78 -14.23
N ARG A 89 -0.66 -9.52 -13.60
CA ARG A 89 -1.92 -9.17 -14.29
C ARG A 89 -1.84 -7.92 -15.16
N SER A 90 -0.89 -7.01 -14.91
CA SER A 90 -0.65 -5.85 -15.77
C SER A 90 0.05 -6.21 -17.08
N HIS A 91 0.78 -7.32 -17.12
CA HIS A 91 1.38 -7.85 -18.36
C HIS A 91 0.38 -8.70 -19.13
N THR A 92 -0.36 -9.57 -18.45
CA THR A 92 -1.30 -10.50 -19.09
C THR A 92 -2.66 -9.86 -19.44
N GLY A 93 -2.97 -8.70 -18.85
CA GLY A 93 -4.27 -8.06 -18.99
C GLY A 93 -5.40 -8.74 -18.19
N GLU A 94 -5.09 -9.75 -17.38
CA GLU A 94 -6.07 -10.50 -16.59
C GLU A 94 -6.85 -9.57 -15.63
N LYS A 95 -8.18 -9.65 -15.68
CA LYS A 95 -9.09 -8.83 -14.87
C LYS A 95 -10.11 -9.70 -14.15
N PRO A 96 -9.73 -10.39 -13.05
CA PRO A 96 -10.62 -11.36 -12.39
C PRO A 96 -11.85 -10.72 -11.73
N CYS A 97 -11.78 -9.43 -11.40
CA CYS A 97 -12.84 -8.73 -10.67
C CYS A 97 -13.69 -7.92 -11.65
N ILE A 98 -14.85 -8.45 -12.03
CA ILE A 98 -15.75 -7.81 -12.99
C ILE A 98 -16.85 -7.01 -12.30
N CYS A 99 -17.09 -5.79 -12.78
CA CYS A 99 -18.25 -5.00 -12.38
C CYS A 99 -19.52 -5.60 -13.00
N ARG A 100 -20.49 -5.98 -12.17
CA ARG A 100 -21.77 -6.53 -12.62
C ARG A 100 -22.72 -5.49 -13.25
N VAL A 101 -22.46 -4.20 -13.04
CA VAL A 101 -23.33 -3.11 -13.55
C VAL A 101 -22.92 -2.70 -14.97
N CYS A 102 -21.62 -2.58 -15.26
CA CYS A 102 -21.13 -2.11 -16.56
C CYS A 102 -20.18 -3.07 -17.28
N GLY A 103 -19.96 -4.29 -16.74
CA GLY A 103 -19.05 -5.29 -17.32
C GLY A 103 -17.56 -4.96 -17.21
N LYS A 104 -17.18 -3.79 -16.66
CA LYS A 104 -15.78 -3.36 -16.60
C LYS A 104 -14.96 -4.26 -15.66
N GLY A 105 -13.85 -4.80 -16.17
CA GLY A 105 -12.94 -5.66 -15.41
C GLY A 105 -11.81 -4.92 -14.70
N PHE A 106 -11.41 -5.45 -13.53
CA PHE A 106 -10.33 -4.95 -12.68
C PHE A 106 -9.38 -6.07 -12.24
N SER A 107 -8.10 -5.75 -12.10
CA SER A 107 -7.07 -6.70 -11.65
C SER A 107 -7.10 -6.98 -10.14
N ARG A 108 -7.83 -6.16 -9.36
CA ARG A 108 -7.97 -6.29 -7.89
C ARG A 108 -9.39 -5.97 -7.42
N SER A 109 -9.83 -6.64 -6.37
CA SER A 109 -11.14 -6.44 -5.74
C SER A 109 -11.32 -5.03 -5.19
N ASN A 110 -10.32 -4.48 -4.49
CA ASN A 110 -10.40 -3.12 -3.94
C ASN A 110 -10.57 -2.04 -5.02
N LYS A 111 -10.04 -2.26 -6.24
CA LYS A 111 -10.23 -1.36 -7.38
C LYS A 111 -11.66 -1.42 -7.89
N LEU A 112 -12.25 -2.62 -7.95
CA LEU A 112 -13.66 -2.81 -8.26
C LEU A 112 -14.54 -2.15 -7.18
N SER A 113 -14.32 -2.40 -5.89
CA SER A 113 -15.10 -1.78 -4.80
C SER A 113 -15.07 -0.25 -4.85
N ARG A 114 -13.91 0.34 -5.16
CA ARG A 114 -13.79 1.78 -5.37
C ARG A 114 -14.53 2.24 -6.62
N HIS A 115 -14.46 1.49 -7.71
CA HIS A 115 -15.17 1.80 -8.95
C HIS A 115 -16.70 1.79 -8.76
N MET A 116 -17.24 0.91 -7.91
CA MET A 116 -18.68 0.86 -7.63
C MET A 116 -19.24 2.20 -7.13
N ARG A 117 -18.41 3.07 -6.55
CA ARG A 117 -18.79 4.43 -6.15
C ARG A 117 -19.26 5.31 -7.31
N VAL A 118 -18.86 4.99 -8.54
CA VAL A 118 -19.34 5.66 -9.75
C VAL A 118 -20.81 5.33 -10.00
N HIS A 119 -21.22 4.09 -9.73
CA HIS A 119 -22.62 3.68 -9.91
C HIS A 119 -23.50 4.12 -8.74
N THR A 120 -22.98 4.08 -7.51
CA THR A 120 -23.75 4.47 -6.32
C THR A 120 -23.74 5.97 -6.04
N GLY A 121 -22.91 6.75 -6.74
CA GLY A 121 -22.71 8.18 -6.47
C GLY A 121 -22.01 8.48 -5.15
N GLN A 122 -21.50 7.48 -4.42
CA GLN A 122 -20.89 7.67 -3.11
C GLN A 122 -19.65 8.55 -3.16
N ARG A 123 -19.66 9.63 -2.37
CA ARG A 123 -18.57 10.60 -2.22
C ARG A 123 -18.19 10.78 -0.75
N PRO A 124 -17.45 9.82 -0.16
CA PRO A 124 -17.19 9.82 1.28
C PRO A 124 -16.18 10.90 1.72
N TYR A 125 -15.45 11.53 0.79
CA TYR A 125 -14.41 12.50 1.13
C TYR A 125 -14.91 13.92 0.89
N LYS A 126 -15.32 14.61 1.96
CA LYS A 126 -15.82 15.98 1.91
C LYS A 126 -14.71 17.01 2.08
N CYS A 127 -14.77 18.11 1.33
CA CYS A 127 -13.87 19.24 1.52
C CYS A 127 -14.25 20.01 2.79
N THR A 128 -13.23 20.49 3.51
CA THR A 128 -13.39 21.31 4.72
C THR A 128 -13.57 22.80 4.40
N TYR A 129 -13.18 23.25 3.20
CA TYR A 129 -13.25 24.64 2.77
C TYR A 129 -14.48 24.96 1.91
N CYS A 130 -15.18 23.95 1.40
CA CYS A 130 -16.37 24.13 0.57
C CYS A 130 -17.24 22.86 0.58
N GLU A 131 -18.45 22.93 0.01
CA GLU A 131 -19.43 21.84 0.02
C GLU A 131 -19.09 20.67 -0.94
N LYS A 132 -17.96 20.74 -1.66
CA LYS A 132 -17.60 19.70 -2.64
C LYS A 132 -17.17 18.41 -1.95
N ALA A 133 -17.67 17.29 -2.47
CA ALA A 133 -17.30 15.95 -2.03
C ALA A 133 -16.73 15.11 -3.19
N PHE A 134 -15.85 14.17 -2.87
CA PHE A 134 -15.08 13.37 -3.81
C PHE A 134 -15.22 11.87 -3.52
N SER A 135 -15.09 11.06 -4.57
CA SER A 135 -15.16 9.59 -4.47
C SER A 135 -13.83 8.97 -4.02
N GLN A 136 -12.71 9.72 -4.09
CA GLN A 136 -11.38 9.30 -3.66
C GLN A 136 -10.68 10.39 -2.84
N SER A 137 -9.85 9.97 -1.88
CA SER A 137 -9.11 10.88 -1.00
C SER A 137 -8.05 11.69 -1.75
N ASN A 138 -7.39 11.11 -2.74
CA ASN A 138 -6.39 11.82 -3.55
C ASN A 138 -7.00 12.99 -4.32
N ASP A 139 -8.22 12.81 -4.85
CA ASP A 139 -8.95 13.86 -5.57
C ASP A 139 -9.33 15.00 -4.62
N LEU A 140 -9.74 14.66 -3.39
CA LEU A 140 -9.95 15.65 -2.33
C LEU A 140 -8.66 16.39 -1.97
N ASN A 141 -7.54 15.69 -1.75
CA ASN A 141 -6.27 16.32 -1.40
C ASN A 141 -5.79 17.29 -2.50
N LEU A 142 -5.90 16.88 -3.77
CA LEU A 142 -5.58 17.74 -4.91
C LEU A 142 -6.50 18.97 -4.96
N HIS A 143 -7.79 18.78 -4.65
CA HIS A 143 -8.73 19.88 -4.56
C HIS A 143 -8.39 20.85 -3.42
N ILE A 144 -8.02 20.34 -2.24
CA ILE A 144 -7.65 21.16 -1.07
C ILE A 144 -6.47 22.09 -1.39
N ARG A 145 -5.50 21.62 -2.18
CA ARG A 145 -4.37 22.46 -2.62
C ARG A 145 -4.79 23.74 -3.36
N ARG A 146 -5.97 23.74 -3.97
CA ARG A 146 -6.53 24.94 -4.63
C ARG A 146 -7.00 25.99 -3.63
N HIS A 147 -7.41 25.58 -2.44
CA HIS A 147 -7.77 26.48 -1.35
C HIS A 147 -6.55 26.99 -0.60
N THR A 148 -5.58 26.11 -0.32
CA THR A 148 -4.38 26.47 0.43
C THR A 148 -3.31 27.16 -0.42
N GLY A 149 -3.43 27.11 -1.74
CA GLY A 149 -2.41 27.60 -2.67
C GLY A 149 -1.16 26.72 -2.72
N ASP A 150 -1.18 25.52 -2.12
CA ASP A 150 -0.04 24.60 -2.12
C ASP A 150 0.30 24.13 -3.54
N ARG A 151 1.49 24.52 -4.01
CA ARG A 151 2.04 24.21 -5.33
C ARG A 151 3.43 23.58 -5.16
N PRO A 152 3.49 22.27 -4.86
CA PRO A 152 4.74 21.61 -4.52
C PRO A 152 5.59 21.26 -5.75
N TYR A 153 5.01 21.31 -6.96
CA TYR A 153 5.73 20.95 -8.18
C TYR A 153 6.29 22.21 -8.84
N ILE A 154 7.60 22.28 -9.01
CA ILE A 154 8.29 23.46 -9.54
C ILE A 154 8.93 23.09 -10.88
N CYS A 155 8.82 23.96 -11.88
CA CYS A 155 9.61 23.86 -13.10
C CYS A 155 11.01 24.38 -12.84
N GLU A 156 12.03 23.55 -13.03
CA GLU A 156 13.42 23.96 -12.83
C GLU A 156 13.93 24.92 -13.91
N VAL A 157 13.25 24.98 -15.07
CA VAL A 157 13.65 25.85 -16.19
C VAL A 157 13.16 27.28 -15.99
N CYS A 158 11.89 27.47 -15.60
CA CYS A 158 11.28 28.80 -15.47
C CYS A 158 10.83 29.17 -14.04
N GLY A 159 10.93 28.26 -13.07
CA GLY A 159 10.50 28.48 -11.69
C GLY A 159 8.99 28.36 -11.45
N ASP A 160 8.19 28.11 -12.48
CA ASP A 160 6.73 28.05 -12.36
C ASP A 160 6.27 26.93 -11.43
N ARG A 161 5.28 27.25 -10.58
CA ARG A 161 4.75 26.33 -9.57
C ARG A 161 3.38 25.79 -9.96
N PHE A 162 3.21 24.48 -9.82
CA PHE A 162 2.02 23.74 -10.21
C PHE A 162 1.45 22.94 -9.02
N ILE A 163 0.12 22.81 -9.00
CA ILE A 163 -0.61 22.02 -7.99
C ILE A 163 -0.43 20.51 -8.20
N GLN A 164 -0.23 20.10 -9.47
CA GLN A 164 -0.15 18.70 -9.90
C GLN A 164 1.08 18.46 -10.79
N GLY A 165 1.75 17.32 -10.61
CA GLY A 165 2.90 16.94 -11.42
C GLY A 165 2.59 16.74 -12.91
N THR A 166 1.38 16.33 -13.27
CA THR A 166 0.95 16.24 -14.68
C THR A 166 0.84 17.60 -15.35
N ALA A 167 0.41 18.63 -14.61
CA ALA A 167 0.39 20.00 -15.12
C ALA A 167 1.82 20.50 -15.37
N LEU A 168 2.74 20.22 -14.45
CA LEU A 168 4.16 20.48 -14.66
C LEU A 168 4.71 19.68 -15.87
N GLN A 169 4.39 18.39 -15.99
CA GLN A 169 4.88 17.56 -17.09
C GLN A 169 4.39 18.07 -18.46
N ASN A 170 3.13 18.51 -18.54
CA ASN A 170 2.58 19.11 -19.75
C ASN A 170 3.24 20.46 -20.04
N HIS A 171 3.45 21.30 -19.03
CA HIS A 171 4.19 22.56 -19.16
C HIS A 171 5.63 22.34 -19.63
N ARG A 172 6.32 21.31 -19.13
CA ARG A 172 7.69 20.97 -19.56
C ARG A 172 7.80 20.64 -21.05
N ARG A 173 6.72 20.20 -21.70
CA ARG A 173 6.70 19.97 -23.15
C ARG A 173 6.84 21.28 -23.94
N ALA A 174 6.41 22.41 -23.38
CA ALA A 174 6.58 23.72 -23.98
C ALA A 174 8.05 24.20 -23.98
N HIS A 175 8.89 23.68 -23.08
CA HIS A 175 10.31 24.04 -23.00
C HIS A 175 11.21 23.31 -24.02
N GLY A 176 10.67 22.42 -24.85
CA GLY A 176 11.35 21.91 -26.05
C GLY A 176 12.62 21.06 -25.88
N HIS A 177 13.24 21.01 -24.70
CA HIS A 177 14.43 20.18 -24.43
C HIS A 177 14.39 19.64 -23.01
N PHE A 178 14.54 18.32 -22.87
CA PHE A 178 14.63 17.64 -21.59
C PHE A 178 16.11 17.42 -21.30
N PRO A 179 16.79 18.22 -20.45
CA PRO A 179 18.01 17.71 -19.85
C PRO A 179 17.62 16.44 -19.10
N ALA A 180 18.31 15.36 -19.39
CA ALA A 180 18.20 14.13 -18.62
C ALA A 180 18.36 14.49 -17.13
N PRO A 181 17.58 13.88 -16.22
CA PRO A 181 17.86 14.06 -14.81
C PRO A 181 19.34 13.74 -14.58
N PRO A 182 20.12 14.60 -13.88
CA PRO A 182 21.47 14.24 -13.53
C PRO A 182 21.43 12.87 -12.86
N ALA A 183 22.25 11.94 -13.36
CA ALA A 183 22.38 10.62 -12.78
C ALA A 183 22.49 10.80 -11.26
N GLU A 184 21.54 10.25 -10.52
CA GLU A 184 21.57 10.28 -9.06
C GLU A 184 22.94 9.76 -8.66
N ALA A 185 23.79 10.65 -8.13
CA ALA A 185 25.02 10.26 -7.49
C ALA A 185 24.61 9.21 -6.43
N PRO A 186 25.31 8.06 -6.36
CA PRO A 186 24.98 7.05 -5.37
C PRO A 186 24.92 7.71 -4.00
N SER A 187 23.77 7.53 -3.34
CA SER A 187 23.57 8.07 -2.00
C SER A 187 24.69 7.59 -1.08
N GLU A 188 25.15 8.46 -0.18
CA GLU A 188 26.19 8.18 0.83
C GLU A 188 25.89 6.95 1.71
N VAL A 189 24.71 6.35 1.57
CA VAL A 189 24.31 5.07 2.19
C VAL A 189 25.12 3.88 1.65
N GLN A 190 25.74 3.99 0.46
CA GLN A 190 26.61 2.93 -0.09
C GLN A 190 28.05 2.94 0.44
N ALA A 191 28.46 3.98 1.19
CA ALA A 191 29.80 4.03 1.81
C ALA A 191 29.91 3.17 3.09
N ILE A 192 28.77 2.85 3.74
CA ILE A 192 28.76 2.15 5.04
C ILE A 192 28.74 0.62 4.87
N THR A 193 28.36 0.10 3.70
CA THR A 193 28.36 -1.36 3.46
C THR A 193 29.75 -1.93 3.15
N TYR A 194 30.74 -1.10 2.79
CA TYR A 194 32.10 -1.55 2.47
C TYR A 194 32.98 -1.79 3.72
N THR A 195 32.59 -1.24 4.87
CA THR A 195 33.33 -1.41 6.14
C THR A 195 32.89 -2.61 6.98
N VAL A 196 31.80 -3.30 6.63
CA VAL A 196 31.31 -4.48 7.38
C VAL A 196 31.74 -5.82 6.75
N GLN A 197 32.31 -5.82 5.54
CA GLN A 197 32.85 -7.05 4.93
C GLN A 197 34.35 -7.30 5.20
N ASN A 198 35.07 -6.36 5.84
CA ASN A 198 36.51 -6.50 6.12
C ASN A 198 36.88 -6.68 7.61
N ILE A 199 35.94 -7.08 8.47
CA ILE A 199 36.24 -7.48 9.87
C ILE A 199 36.16 -9.01 10.06
N ASN A 200 35.77 -9.77 9.03
CA ASN A 200 35.64 -11.24 9.12
C ASN A 200 36.66 -12.05 8.30
N HIS A 201 37.77 -11.46 7.85
CA HIS A 201 38.88 -12.17 7.20
C HIS A 201 40.25 -11.74 7.75
N SER A 202 40.39 -11.75 9.08
CA SER A 202 41.69 -11.75 9.75
C SER A 202 41.59 -12.65 10.98
N ASN A 203 41.57 -13.95 10.71
CA ASN A 203 42.04 -15.02 11.58
C ASN A 203 42.71 -16.06 10.69
#